data_AF-A0A9W4G2S5-F1
#
_entry.id   AF-A0A9W4G2S5-F1
#
_cell.length_a   1.000
_cell.length_b   1.000
_cell.length_c   1.000
_cell.angle_alpha   90.00
_cell.angle_beta   90.00
_cell.angle_gamma   90.00
#
_symmetry.space_group_name_H-M   'P 1'
#
loop_
_entity.id
_entity.type
_entity.pdbx_description
1 polymer ?
#
loop_
_entity_poly.entity_id
_entity_poly.type
_entity_poly.pdbx_seq_one_letter_code
_entity_poly.pdbx_strand_id
1 'polypeptide(L)'
;MEPTYETLKQQLTALSQRYTNLGNLLAEAAQHLKTAGTPPAKTLIDELIAYSKNFSEIQQKFIAQGQQGAAQATSVQQLQNLLQTLTATPGHQKTHQQALQILEQVLSLTHSEQQDFPPLQTAQNQARELQQSITQQTNQLHSVAEALAAGNHPLVALVNLVEKQDHLDDNQWAILEEQITKGFGKSLGVAISRGKINFTVQPSAPVATVPKPQIPDIVILDEPQGSASPELIIVPSIDVTKLPPTIDGKNIVFGNAPLASKSQEKATLSNINLKILVHLQGLGDRIFTAREYAGTRGQGRRLEALQINIDPPIAGLSLRYMAHIANVGDTPWISEGQLVGERGKNRQIEGFIIELTGPQAPNYTVFYTAHIQNKGDVPVCTNGQYCGTKGQGLRVEGIKVWIEAK
;
A
#
# COMPACT_ATOMS: atom_id res chain seq x y z
N MET A 1 -22.22 -27.43 21.09
CA MET A 1 -20.75 -27.36 21.21
C MET A 1 -20.34 -25.90 21.09
N GLU A 2 -20.44 -25.14 22.18
CA GLU A 2 -19.99 -23.74 22.25
C GLU A 2 -19.03 -23.54 23.43
N PRO A 3 -17.72 -23.77 23.25
CA PRO A 3 -16.72 -23.18 24.16
C PRO A 3 -15.62 -22.39 23.42
N THR A 4 -15.65 -22.29 22.08
CA THR A 4 -14.47 -21.91 21.30
C THR A 4 -14.17 -20.39 21.29
N TYR A 5 -15.19 -19.54 21.35
CA TYR A 5 -15.03 -18.08 21.30
C TYR A 5 -14.59 -17.48 22.64
N GLU A 6 -15.25 -17.84 23.74
CA GLU A 6 -14.86 -17.38 25.09
C GLU A 6 -13.46 -17.87 25.48
N THR A 7 -13.09 -19.08 25.06
CA THR A 7 -11.72 -19.58 25.25
C THR A 7 -10.69 -18.74 24.48
N LEU A 8 -10.99 -18.33 23.24
CA LEU A 8 -10.10 -17.44 22.46
C LEU A 8 -9.96 -16.05 23.10
N LYS A 9 -11.07 -15.50 23.62
CA LYS A 9 -11.09 -14.22 24.32
C LYS A 9 -10.24 -14.23 25.58
N GLN A 10 -10.34 -15.29 26.38
CA GLN A 10 -9.50 -15.49 27.57
C GLN A 10 -8.02 -15.64 27.19
N GLN A 11 -7.71 -16.42 26.15
CA GLN A 11 -6.33 -16.60 25.66
C GLN A 11 -5.71 -15.30 25.15
N LEU A 12 -6.46 -14.46 24.43
CA LEU A 12 -5.99 -13.15 23.98
C LEU A 12 -5.78 -12.17 25.13
N THR A 13 -6.65 -12.18 26.14
CA THR A 13 -6.49 -11.35 27.34
C THR A 13 -5.21 -11.72 28.11
N ALA A 14 -4.99 -13.02 28.33
CA ALA A 14 -3.77 -13.51 29.00
C ALA A 14 -2.50 -13.18 28.20
N LEU A 15 -2.55 -13.28 26.87
CA LEU A 15 -1.43 -12.92 26.00
C LEU A 15 -1.13 -11.41 26.06
N SER A 16 -2.16 -10.57 26.08
CA SER A 16 -2.00 -9.11 26.21
C SER A 16 -1.33 -8.71 27.53
N GLN A 17 -1.69 -9.36 28.64
CA GLN A 17 -1.06 -9.09 29.95
C GLN A 17 0.42 -9.49 29.95
N ARG A 18 0.75 -10.64 29.35
CA ARG A 18 2.15 -11.10 29.20
C ARG A 18 2.98 -10.17 28.32
N TYR A 19 2.39 -9.60 27.26
CA TYR A 19 3.06 -8.60 26.42
C TYR A 19 3.53 -7.39 27.23
N THR A 20 2.66 -6.83 28.06
CA THR A 20 3.00 -5.68 28.90
C THR A 20 4.14 -6.00 29.87
N ASN A 21 4.11 -7.15 30.52
CA ASN A 21 5.17 -7.57 31.44
C ASN A 21 6.51 -7.78 30.72
N LEU A 22 6.50 -8.44 29.55
CA LEU A 22 7.70 -8.65 28.73
C LEU A 22 8.27 -7.34 28.21
N GLY A 23 7.42 -6.37 27.84
CA GLY A 23 7.85 -5.03 27.43
C GLY A 23 8.63 -4.33 28.54
N ASN A 24 8.16 -4.42 29.78
CA ASN A 24 8.85 -3.83 30.94
C ASN A 24 10.20 -4.52 31.21
N LEU A 25 10.25 -5.85 31.20
CA LEU A 25 11.48 -6.63 31.40
C LEU A 25 12.52 -6.38 30.30
N LEU A 26 12.07 -6.24 29.05
CA LEU A 26 12.93 -5.89 27.93
C LEU A 26 13.49 -4.47 28.05
N ALA A 27 12.68 -3.50 28.50
CA ALA A 27 13.13 -2.14 28.73
C ALA A 27 14.21 -2.10 29.84
N GLU A 28 14.01 -2.85 30.92
CA GLU A 28 14.99 -2.99 32.00
C GLU A 28 16.28 -3.66 31.53
N ALA A 29 16.18 -4.79 30.80
CA ALA A 29 17.34 -5.47 30.21
C ALA A 29 18.11 -4.58 29.24
N ALA A 30 17.43 -3.75 28.44
CA ALA A 30 18.06 -2.79 27.55
C ALA A 30 18.83 -1.70 28.31
N GLN A 31 18.32 -1.24 29.46
CA GLN A 31 19.03 -0.30 30.32
C GLN A 31 20.27 -0.92 30.95
N HIS A 32 20.19 -2.16 31.43
CA HIS A 32 21.36 -2.87 31.96
C HIS A 32 22.43 -3.15 30.90
N LEU A 33 22.02 -3.50 29.68
CA LEU A 33 22.95 -3.65 28.57
C LEU A 33 23.65 -2.32 28.24
N LYS A 34 22.90 -1.21 28.26
CA LYS A 34 23.44 0.14 27.98
C LYS A 34 24.39 0.64 29.07
N THR A 35 24.12 0.32 30.33
CA THR A 35 24.84 0.89 31.49
C THR A 35 25.95 -0.01 32.02
N ALA A 36 25.71 -1.32 32.08
CA ALA A 36 26.61 -2.31 32.66
C ALA A 36 27.19 -3.30 31.62
N GLY A 37 26.72 -3.26 30.36
CA GLY A 37 27.15 -4.20 29.32
C GLY A 37 26.63 -5.63 29.51
N THR A 38 25.72 -5.84 30.48
CA THR A 38 25.19 -7.16 30.81
C THR A 38 24.18 -7.60 29.74
N PRO A 39 24.35 -8.79 29.12
CA PRO A 39 23.40 -9.30 28.15
C PRO A 39 22.05 -9.66 28.82
N PRO A 40 20.94 -9.66 28.08
CA PRO A 40 19.64 -10.10 28.59
C PRO A 40 19.68 -11.52 29.16
N ALA A 41 18.92 -11.77 30.24
CA ALA A 41 18.83 -13.09 30.84
C ALA A 41 18.26 -14.11 29.86
N LYS A 42 18.78 -15.34 29.88
CA LYS A 42 18.30 -16.45 29.02
C LYS A 42 16.79 -16.71 29.23
N THR A 43 16.31 -16.58 30.47
CA THR A 43 14.89 -16.71 30.81
C THR A 43 14.01 -15.72 30.05
N LEU A 44 14.46 -14.48 29.85
CA LEU A 44 13.73 -13.47 29.07
C LEU A 44 13.65 -13.85 27.59
N ILE A 45 14.72 -14.42 27.04
CA ILE A 45 14.74 -14.92 25.65
C ILE A 45 13.77 -16.10 25.50
N ASP A 46 13.79 -17.04 26.45
CA ASP A 46 12.89 -18.19 26.46
C ASP A 46 11.41 -17.76 26.57
N GLU A 47 11.12 -16.74 27.38
CA GLU A 47 9.77 -16.18 27.50
C GLU A 47 9.31 -15.46 26.22
N LEU A 48 10.19 -14.78 25.48
CA LEU A 48 9.87 -14.17 24.19
C LEU A 48 9.57 -15.22 23.11
N ILE A 49 10.34 -16.30 23.08
CA ILE A 49 10.09 -17.44 22.20
C ILE A 49 8.71 -18.04 22.53
N ALA A 50 8.43 -18.28 23.82
CA ALA A 50 7.14 -18.80 24.26
C ALA A 50 5.98 -17.86 23.91
N TYR A 51 6.17 -16.54 24.04
CA TYR A 51 5.19 -15.54 23.65
C TYR A 51 4.87 -15.60 22.14
N SER A 52 5.91 -15.61 21.30
CA SER A 52 5.75 -15.69 19.84
C SER A 52 5.01 -16.96 19.40
N LYS A 53 5.32 -18.09 20.05
CA LYS A 53 4.64 -19.36 19.82
C LYS A 53 3.17 -19.29 20.21
N ASN A 54 2.84 -18.79 21.40
CA ASN A 54 1.46 -18.64 21.87
C ASN A 54 0.65 -17.71 20.95
N PHE A 55 1.26 -16.63 20.46
CA PHE A 55 0.61 -15.74 19.48
C PHE A 55 0.28 -16.48 18.18
N SER A 56 1.25 -17.23 17.63
CA SER A 56 1.06 -18.03 16.42
C SER A 56 0.00 -19.12 16.58
N GLU A 57 -0.05 -19.79 17.74
CA GLU A 57 -1.08 -20.79 18.04
C GLU A 57 -2.49 -20.18 18.09
N ILE A 58 -2.65 -19.00 18.71
CA ILE A 58 -3.94 -18.29 18.71
C ILE A 58 -4.30 -17.86 17.29
N GLN A 59 -3.34 -17.33 16.51
CA GLN A 59 -3.55 -16.97 15.11
C GLN A 59 -4.05 -18.15 14.28
N GLN A 60 -3.47 -19.34 14.45
CA GLN A 60 -3.90 -20.57 13.79
C GLN A 60 -5.32 -20.98 14.21
N LYS A 61 -5.70 -20.82 15.48
CA LYS A 61 -7.07 -21.10 15.94
C LYS A 61 -8.10 -20.19 15.28
N PHE A 62 -7.78 -18.91 15.05
CA PHE A 62 -8.66 -18.02 14.28
C PHE A 62 -8.78 -18.45 12.81
N ILE A 63 -7.66 -18.82 12.18
CA ILE A 63 -7.66 -19.30 10.79
C ILE A 63 -8.50 -20.58 10.68
N ALA A 64 -8.38 -21.50 11.63
CA ALA A 64 -9.17 -22.73 11.70
C ALA A 64 -10.68 -22.46 11.90
N GLN A 65 -11.05 -21.31 12.47
CA GLN A 65 -12.44 -20.84 12.57
C GLN A 65 -12.91 -20.04 11.35
N GLY A 66 -12.16 -20.08 10.24
CA GLY A 66 -12.51 -19.40 9.00
C GLY A 66 -12.14 -17.91 8.96
N GLN A 67 -11.50 -17.38 10.01
CA GLN A 67 -11.01 -15.99 10.01
C GLN A 67 -9.64 -15.88 9.34
N GLN A 68 -9.66 -15.87 8.02
CA GLN A 68 -8.47 -15.69 7.19
C GLN A 68 -7.77 -14.34 7.45
N GLY A 69 -8.50 -13.34 7.96
CA GLY A 69 -7.92 -12.06 8.40
C GLY A 69 -6.92 -12.18 9.55
N ALA A 70 -7.02 -13.25 10.37
CA ALA A 70 -6.06 -13.48 11.45
C ALA A 70 -4.66 -13.80 10.93
N ALA A 71 -4.52 -14.36 9.72
CA ALA A 71 -3.20 -14.60 9.11
C ALA A 71 -2.37 -13.31 8.89
N GLN A 72 -3.04 -12.15 8.85
CA GLN A 72 -2.40 -10.84 8.67
C GLN A 72 -2.24 -10.07 9.99
N ALA A 73 -2.73 -10.62 11.10
CA ALA A 73 -2.57 -10.00 12.41
C ALA A 73 -1.12 -10.13 12.89
N THR A 74 -0.47 -8.98 13.00
CA THR A 74 0.88 -8.78 13.56
C THR A 74 0.86 -8.36 15.03
N SER A 75 -0.31 -8.06 15.58
CA SER A 75 -0.47 -7.65 16.98
C SER A 75 -1.66 -8.31 17.66
N VAL A 76 -1.58 -8.41 19.00
CA VAL A 76 -2.69 -8.89 19.83
C VAL A 76 -3.93 -8.02 19.63
N GLN A 77 -3.76 -6.71 19.42
CA GLN A 77 -4.83 -5.77 19.13
C GLN A 77 -5.57 -6.11 17.83
N GLN A 78 -4.86 -6.53 16.78
CA GLN A 78 -5.48 -6.91 15.51
C GLN A 78 -6.30 -8.20 15.65
N LEU A 79 -5.81 -9.19 16.41
CA LEU A 79 -6.58 -10.39 16.73
C LEU A 79 -7.80 -10.09 17.61
N GLN A 80 -7.67 -9.16 18.57
CA GLN A 80 -8.81 -8.68 19.36
C GLN A 80 -9.87 -7.98 18.50
N ASN A 81 -9.46 -7.14 17.54
CA ASN A 81 -10.39 -6.48 16.62
C ASN A 81 -11.10 -7.50 15.72
N LEU A 82 -10.39 -8.52 15.23
CA LEU A 82 -11.00 -9.61 14.46
C LEU A 82 -12.03 -10.40 15.29
N LEU A 83 -11.69 -10.67 16.56
CA LEU A 83 -12.61 -11.30 17.50
C LEU A 83 -13.86 -10.44 17.73
N GLN A 84 -13.71 -9.11 17.79
CA GLN A 84 -14.83 -8.17 17.89
C GLN A 84 -15.69 -8.19 16.64
N THR A 85 -15.10 -8.23 15.43
CA THR A 85 -15.86 -8.34 14.17
C THR A 85 -16.62 -9.66 14.05
N LEU A 86 -16.11 -10.75 14.62
CA LEU A 86 -16.77 -12.05 14.65
C LEU A 86 -18.02 -12.07 15.54
N THR A 87 -18.00 -11.31 16.62
CA THR A 87 -19.18 -11.08 17.47
C THR A 87 -20.06 -9.94 17.00
N ALA A 88 -19.63 -9.18 15.99
CA ALA A 88 -20.41 -8.09 15.46
C ALA A 88 -21.47 -8.65 14.50
N THR A 89 -22.74 -8.49 14.87
CA THR A 89 -23.89 -8.89 14.08
C THR A 89 -23.89 -8.16 12.71
N PRO A 90 -24.16 -8.84 11.56
CA PRO A 90 -24.13 -8.26 10.20
C PRO A 90 -24.95 -6.99 9.97
N GLY A 91 -25.92 -6.68 10.84
CA GLY A 91 -26.67 -5.43 10.79
C GLY A 91 -25.79 -4.19 10.98
N HIS A 92 -24.73 -4.26 11.80
CA HIS A 92 -24.00 -3.07 12.23
C HIS A 92 -23.15 -2.42 11.13
N GLN A 93 -22.64 -3.18 10.16
CA GLN A 93 -21.87 -2.60 9.05
C GLN A 93 -22.76 -1.79 8.09
N LYS A 94 -23.96 -2.29 7.79
CA LYS A 94 -24.93 -1.56 6.96
C LYS A 94 -25.43 -0.29 7.66
N THR A 95 -25.74 -0.39 8.96
CA THR A 95 -26.10 0.74 9.82
C THR A 95 -24.99 1.80 9.84
N HIS A 96 -23.72 1.39 9.93
CA HIS A 96 -22.56 2.28 9.96
C HIS A 96 -22.35 3.00 8.62
N GLN A 97 -22.44 2.28 7.50
CA GLN A 97 -22.38 2.88 6.17
C GLN A 97 -23.54 3.85 5.90
N GLN A 98 -24.76 3.48 6.29
CA GLN A 98 -25.94 4.35 6.15
C GLN A 98 -25.78 5.63 6.98
N ALA A 99 -25.30 5.53 8.22
CA ALA A 99 -25.04 6.70 9.06
C ALA A 99 -24.01 7.64 8.44
N LEU A 100 -22.91 7.12 7.88
CA LEU A 100 -21.88 7.93 7.23
C LEU A 100 -22.41 8.65 5.98
N GLN A 101 -23.22 7.99 5.16
CA GLN A 101 -23.82 8.60 3.97
C GLN A 101 -24.73 9.78 4.31
N ILE A 102 -25.55 9.65 5.35
CA ILE A 102 -26.44 10.72 5.81
C ILE A 102 -25.64 11.94 6.32
N LEU A 103 -24.54 11.68 7.03
CA LEU A 103 -23.66 12.76 7.51
C LEU A 103 -23.00 13.51 6.36
N GLU A 104 -22.57 12.81 5.31
CA GLU A 104 -22.03 13.43 4.09
C GLU A 104 -23.07 14.30 3.37
N GLN A 105 -24.33 13.83 3.28
CA GLN A 105 -25.44 14.61 2.73
C GLN A 105 -25.62 15.93 3.48
N VAL A 106 -25.61 15.93 4.82
CA VAL A 106 -25.70 17.17 5.60
C VAL A 106 -24.55 18.12 5.32
N LEU A 107 -23.32 17.60 5.21
CA LEU A 107 -22.13 18.42 4.95
C LEU A 107 -22.16 19.09 3.57
N SER A 108 -22.95 18.56 2.64
CA SER A 108 -23.12 19.11 1.29
C SER A 108 -24.24 20.17 1.17
N LEU A 109 -24.99 20.43 2.25
CA LEU A 109 -26.04 21.46 2.28
C LEU A 109 -25.44 22.87 2.31
N THR A 110 -26.07 23.79 1.58
CA THR A 110 -25.69 25.21 1.53
C THR A 110 -26.92 26.11 1.63
N HIS A 111 -26.73 27.33 2.13
CA HIS A 111 -27.78 28.34 2.16
C HIS A 111 -27.61 29.32 1.00
N SER A 112 -28.66 29.49 0.20
CA SER A 112 -28.61 30.18 -1.10
C SER A 112 -28.30 31.69 -1.00
N GLU A 113 -28.69 32.34 0.09
CA GLU A 113 -28.52 33.80 0.28
C GLU A 113 -27.45 34.19 1.31
N GLN A 114 -26.99 33.27 2.16
CA GLN A 114 -26.13 33.58 3.29
C GLN A 114 -25.13 32.44 3.47
N GLN A 115 -23.91 32.64 2.98
CA GLN A 115 -22.85 31.64 3.05
C GLN A 115 -22.48 31.25 4.49
N ASP A 116 -22.59 32.21 5.42
CA ASP A 116 -22.31 32.02 6.85
C ASP A 116 -23.57 31.85 7.70
N PHE A 117 -24.56 31.09 7.23
CA PHE A 117 -25.80 30.89 7.98
C PHE A 117 -25.56 30.06 9.26
N PRO A 118 -25.56 30.67 10.47
CA PRO A 118 -25.06 30.00 11.68
C PRO A 118 -25.83 28.72 12.07
N PRO A 119 -27.16 28.64 11.94
CA PRO A 119 -27.90 27.41 12.24
C PRO A 119 -27.47 26.20 11.38
N LEU A 120 -27.11 26.43 10.12
CA LEU A 120 -26.60 25.37 9.24
C LEU A 120 -25.17 24.98 9.61
N GLN A 121 -24.32 25.95 9.98
CA GLN A 121 -22.96 25.67 10.46
C GLN A 121 -22.97 24.82 11.74
N THR A 122 -23.89 25.09 12.67
CA THR A 122 -24.08 24.25 13.86
C THR A 122 -24.43 22.82 13.49
N ALA A 123 -25.35 22.61 12.56
CA ALA A 123 -25.72 21.27 12.08
C ALA A 123 -24.54 20.56 11.37
N GLN A 124 -23.77 21.28 10.55
CA GLN A 124 -22.59 20.75 9.88
C GLN A 124 -21.46 20.39 10.85
N ASN A 125 -21.21 21.22 11.87
CA ASN A 125 -20.20 20.93 12.89
C ASN A 125 -20.58 19.67 13.69
N GLN A 126 -21.84 19.54 14.10
CA GLN A 126 -22.33 18.31 14.74
C GLN A 126 -22.19 17.10 13.81
N ALA A 127 -22.46 17.25 12.51
CA ALA A 127 -22.26 16.18 11.54
C ALA A 127 -20.78 15.78 11.40
N ARG A 128 -19.83 16.74 11.42
CA ARG A 128 -18.38 16.46 11.39
C ARG A 128 -17.91 15.73 12.65
N GLU A 129 -18.35 16.16 13.82
CA GLU A 129 -18.03 15.50 15.09
C GLU A 129 -18.54 14.06 15.12
N LEU A 130 -19.77 13.83 14.66
CA LEU A 130 -20.35 12.49 14.52
C LEU A 130 -19.60 11.66 13.47
N GLN A 131 -19.23 12.22 12.33
CA GLN A 131 -18.46 11.52 11.30
C GLN A 131 -17.08 11.09 11.83
N GLN A 132 -16.41 11.97 12.56
CA GLN A 132 -15.11 11.68 13.18
C GLN A 132 -15.23 10.59 14.24
N SER A 133 -16.23 10.67 15.13
CA SER A 133 -16.45 9.66 16.18
C SER A 133 -16.79 8.28 15.59
N ILE A 134 -17.67 8.24 14.57
CA ILE A 134 -18.07 7.02 13.86
C ILE A 134 -16.88 6.41 13.10
N THR A 135 -15.97 7.22 12.57
CA THR A 135 -14.76 6.76 11.85
C THR A 135 -13.65 6.30 12.80
N GLN A 136 -13.55 6.89 14.00
CA GLN A 136 -12.44 6.65 14.94
C GLN A 136 -12.72 5.56 15.98
N GLN A 137 -13.98 5.29 16.35
CA GLN A 137 -14.32 4.32 17.41
C GLN A 137 -15.41 3.33 16.97
N THR A 138 -15.00 2.11 16.61
CA THR A 138 -15.90 1.02 16.15
C THR A 138 -16.66 0.30 17.27
N ASN A 139 -16.43 0.61 18.55
CA ASN A 139 -16.84 -0.27 19.66
C ASN A 139 -17.82 0.33 20.68
N GLN A 140 -18.19 1.62 20.60
CA GLN A 140 -19.07 2.26 21.60
C GLN A 140 -20.24 3.08 21.03
N LEU A 141 -20.32 3.32 19.72
CA LEU A 141 -21.28 4.26 19.13
C LEU A 141 -22.51 3.59 18.49
N HIS A 142 -22.88 2.39 18.98
CA HIS A 142 -24.01 1.64 18.43
C HIS A 142 -25.32 2.45 18.46
N SER A 143 -25.61 3.15 19.55
CA SER A 143 -26.90 3.86 19.73
C SER A 143 -27.10 5.06 18.81
N VAL A 144 -26.06 5.87 18.56
CA VAL A 144 -26.17 7.07 17.70
C VAL A 144 -26.15 6.69 16.22
N ALA A 145 -25.30 5.73 15.83
CA ALA A 145 -25.30 5.21 14.46
C ALA A 145 -26.62 4.49 14.13
N GLU A 146 -27.20 3.78 15.09
CA GLU A 146 -28.52 3.16 14.96
C GLU A 146 -29.64 4.20 14.91
N ALA A 147 -29.58 5.27 15.72
CA ALA A 147 -30.55 6.36 15.64
C ALA A 147 -30.50 7.10 14.28
N LEU A 148 -29.29 7.31 13.72
CA LEU A 148 -29.11 7.85 12.38
C LEU A 148 -29.68 6.92 11.30
N ALA A 149 -29.38 5.62 11.36
CA ALA A 149 -29.87 4.65 10.38
C ALA A 149 -31.38 4.36 10.50
N ALA A 150 -31.93 4.43 11.72
CA ALA A 150 -33.37 4.28 11.98
C ALA A 150 -34.18 5.54 11.64
N GLY A 151 -33.51 6.65 11.28
CA GLY A 151 -34.16 7.91 10.93
C GLY A 151 -34.62 8.76 12.12
N ASN A 152 -34.24 8.39 13.34
CA ASN A 152 -34.65 9.05 14.58
C ASN A 152 -33.61 10.10 15.02
N HIS A 153 -33.11 10.90 14.10
CA HIS A 153 -32.09 11.91 14.38
C HIS A 153 -32.39 13.23 13.65
N PRO A 154 -32.20 14.41 14.30
CA PRO A 154 -32.46 15.71 13.68
C PRO A 154 -31.72 15.94 12.36
N LEU A 155 -30.50 15.40 12.21
CA LEU A 155 -29.73 15.46 10.96
C LEU A 155 -30.41 14.69 9.81
N VAL A 156 -31.09 13.58 10.12
CA VAL A 156 -31.85 12.80 9.12
C VAL A 156 -33.09 13.58 8.72
N ALA A 157 -33.76 14.23 9.67
CA ALA A 157 -34.88 15.12 9.39
C ALA A 157 -34.48 16.28 8.48
N LEU A 158 -33.26 16.79 8.65
CA LEU A 158 -32.72 17.89 7.85
C LEU A 158 -32.57 17.48 6.39
N VAL A 159 -31.94 16.32 6.15
CA VAL A 159 -31.78 15.76 4.80
C VAL A 159 -33.14 15.46 4.18
N ASN A 160 -34.05 14.81 4.90
CA ASN A 160 -35.37 14.46 4.37
C ASN A 160 -36.21 15.69 3.99
N LEU A 161 -36.21 16.75 4.80
CA LEU A 161 -36.94 17.98 4.50
C LEU A 161 -36.41 18.69 3.25
N VAL A 162 -35.10 18.59 2.97
CA VAL A 162 -34.47 19.21 1.78
C VAL A 162 -34.60 18.31 0.55
N GLU A 163 -34.42 17.00 0.69
CA GLU A 163 -34.40 16.05 -0.44
C GLU A 163 -35.81 15.68 -0.93
N LYS A 164 -36.78 15.57 -0.01
CA LYS A 164 -38.13 15.05 -0.32
C LYS A 164 -39.20 16.12 -0.20
N GLN A 165 -38.84 17.39 -0.29
CA GLN A 165 -39.76 18.52 -0.11
C GLN A 165 -41.06 18.38 -0.93
N ASP A 166 -40.97 17.90 -2.17
CA ASP A 166 -42.11 17.77 -3.09
C ASP A 166 -42.99 16.53 -2.86
N HIS A 167 -42.58 15.63 -1.96
CA HIS A 167 -43.22 14.32 -1.73
C HIS A 167 -43.66 14.09 -0.28
N LEU A 168 -43.44 15.05 0.61
CA LEU A 168 -43.86 14.98 2.01
C LEU A 168 -45.30 15.45 2.17
N ASP A 169 -46.11 14.67 2.90
CA ASP A 169 -47.43 15.13 3.35
C ASP A 169 -47.32 16.08 4.55
N ASP A 170 -48.39 16.81 4.85
CA ASP A 170 -48.43 17.82 5.92
C ASP A 170 -48.08 17.24 7.31
N ASN A 171 -48.44 15.98 7.57
CA ASN A 171 -48.15 15.32 8.84
C ASN A 171 -46.67 14.93 8.95
N GLN A 172 -46.10 14.37 7.87
CA GLN A 172 -44.69 14.04 7.78
C GLN A 172 -43.82 15.29 7.88
N TRP A 173 -44.21 16.38 7.21
CA TRP A 173 -43.54 17.66 7.30
C TRP A 173 -43.51 18.19 8.73
N ALA A 174 -44.67 18.22 9.40
CA ALA A 174 -44.78 18.71 10.78
C ALA A 174 -43.89 17.92 11.76
N ILE A 175 -43.83 16.59 11.62
CA ILE A 175 -42.98 15.73 12.45
C ILE A 175 -41.49 16.06 12.24
N LEU A 176 -41.05 16.21 10.99
CA LEU A 176 -39.65 16.51 10.68
C LEU A 176 -39.27 17.94 11.09
N GLU A 177 -40.15 18.92 10.89
CA GLU A 177 -39.95 20.30 11.31
C GLU A 177 -39.84 20.42 12.85
N GLU A 178 -40.63 19.63 13.59
CA GLU A 178 -40.52 19.56 15.05
C GLU A 178 -39.16 19.00 15.50
N GLN A 179 -38.66 17.96 14.83
CA GLN A 179 -37.34 17.39 15.11
C GLN A 179 -36.20 18.39 14.83
N ILE A 180 -36.30 19.16 13.75
CA ILE A 180 -35.34 20.24 13.44
C ILE A 180 -35.43 21.38 14.45
N THR A 181 -36.64 21.78 14.81
CA THR A 181 -36.84 22.86 15.78
C THR A 181 -36.26 22.51 17.15
N LYS A 182 -36.43 21.25 17.58
CA LYS A 182 -35.85 20.74 18.83
C LYS A 182 -34.33 20.59 18.77
N GLY A 183 -33.76 20.23 17.61
CA GLY A 183 -32.32 19.99 17.46
C GLY A 183 -31.49 21.24 17.14
N PHE A 184 -31.95 22.06 16.20
CA PHE A 184 -31.17 23.16 15.59
C PHE A 184 -31.88 24.52 15.64
N GLY A 185 -33.10 24.57 16.19
CA GLY A 185 -33.89 25.78 16.34
C GLY A 185 -34.78 26.12 15.13
N LYS A 186 -35.72 27.04 15.36
CA LYS A 186 -36.76 27.42 14.39
C LYS A 186 -36.22 28.08 13.12
N SER A 187 -35.09 28.78 13.22
CA SER A 187 -34.49 29.50 12.09
C SER A 187 -34.10 28.57 10.94
N LEU A 188 -33.60 27.37 11.25
CA LEU A 188 -33.25 26.38 10.24
C LEU A 188 -34.50 25.83 9.55
N GLY A 189 -35.55 25.50 10.31
CA GLY A 189 -36.85 25.05 9.76
C GLY A 189 -37.48 26.08 8.81
N VAL A 190 -37.45 27.37 9.19
CA VAL A 190 -37.96 28.47 8.35
C VAL A 190 -37.13 28.66 7.08
N ALA A 191 -35.81 28.44 7.12
CA ALA A 191 -34.98 28.52 5.92
C ALA A 191 -35.30 27.39 4.93
N ILE A 192 -35.56 26.18 5.45
CA ILE A 192 -35.93 25.01 4.63
C ILE A 192 -37.31 25.19 4.02
N SER A 193 -38.32 25.62 4.80
CA SER A 193 -39.68 25.86 4.27
C SER A 193 -39.73 26.95 3.19
N ARG A 194 -38.75 27.86 3.19
CA ARG A 194 -38.57 28.89 2.16
C ARG A 194 -37.71 28.44 0.98
N GLY A 195 -37.26 27.19 0.93
CA GLY A 195 -36.41 26.66 -0.14
C GLY A 195 -35.00 27.27 -0.19
N LYS A 196 -34.52 27.83 0.93
CA LYS A 196 -33.22 28.52 0.97
C LYS A 196 -32.05 27.58 1.24
N ILE A 197 -32.31 26.37 1.72
CA ILE A 197 -31.30 25.33 1.96
C ILE A 197 -31.35 24.33 0.80
N ASN A 198 -30.23 24.14 0.12
CA ASN A 198 -30.14 23.25 -1.04
C ASN A 198 -28.88 22.38 -0.96
N PHE A 199 -28.92 21.19 -1.56
CA PHE A 199 -27.71 20.43 -1.83
C PHE A 199 -26.84 21.20 -2.82
N THR A 200 -25.53 21.17 -2.60
CA THR A 200 -24.58 21.76 -3.55
C THR A 200 -24.65 20.96 -4.86
N VAL A 201 -25.45 21.43 -5.82
CA VAL A 201 -25.21 21.12 -7.24
C VAL A 201 -24.01 21.97 -7.60
N GLN A 202 -22.85 21.35 -7.76
CA GLN A 202 -21.64 22.03 -8.23
C GLN A 202 -22.01 22.86 -9.46
N PRO A 203 -21.99 24.20 -9.40
CA PRO A 203 -22.20 25.01 -10.58
C PRO A 203 -21.01 24.69 -11.50
N SER A 204 -21.28 24.28 -12.73
CA SER A 204 -20.33 24.51 -13.82
C SER A 204 -19.86 25.95 -13.65
N ALA A 205 -18.54 26.12 -13.45
CA ALA A 205 -17.95 27.40 -13.17
C ALA A 205 -18.54 28.48 -14.10
N PRO A 206 -18.90 29.67 -13.60
CA PRO A 206 -19.18 30.77 -14.49
C PRO A 206 -17.99 30.89 -15.44
N VAL A 207 -18.28 30.91 -16.75
CA VAL A 207 -17.30 31.23 -17.79
C VAL A 207 -16.65 32.52 -17.35
N ALA A 208 -15.41 32.41 -16.88
CA ALA A 208 -14.58 33.57 -16.63
C ALA A 208 -14.44 34.29 -17.97
N THR A 209 -15.00 35.49 -18.06
CA THR A 209 -14.64 36.44 -19.10
C THR A 209 -13.13 36.55 -19.09
N VAL A 210 -12.49 36.08 -20.16
CA VAL A 210 -11.06 36.18 -20.41
C VAL A 210 -10.64 37.65 -20.22
N PRO A 211 -9.79 37.97 -19.23
CA PRO A 211 -9.15 39.27 -19.20
C PRO A 211 -8.20 39.35 -20.39
N LYS A 212 -8.35 40.41 -21.18
CA LYS A 212 -7.46 40.75 -22.29
C LYS A 212 -6.01 40.69 -21.81
N PRO A 213 -5.08 40.00 -22.49
CA PRO A 213 -3.70 39.88 -22.05
C PRO A 213 -3.07 41.27 -21.95
N GLN A 214 -2.67 41.67 -20.74
CA GLN A 214 -1.81 42.82 -20.53
C GLN A 214 -0.37 42.39 -20.82
N ILE A 215 0.27 43.11 -21.74
CA ILE A 215 1.68 42.99 -22.09
C ILE A 215 2.47 43.48 -20.87
N PRO A 216 3.36 42.67 -20.25
CA PRO A 216 4.23 43.19 -19.20
C PRO A 216 5.29 44.12 -19.81
N ASP A 217 5.50 45.26 -19.16
CA ASP A 217 6.52 46.25 -19.52
C ASP A 217 7.92 45.61 -19.56
N ILE A 218 8.60 45.84 -20.67
CA ILE A 218 10.01 45.49 -20.88
C ILE A 218 10.85 46.42 -20.00
N VAL A 219 11.46 45.88 -18.95
CA VAL A 219 12.55 46.53 -18.23
C VAL A 219 13.86 46.02 -18.83
N ILE A 220 14.53 46.89 -19.58
CA ILE A 220 15.88 46.70 -20.11
C ILE A 220 16.84 46.73 -18.91
N LEU A 221 17.57 45.64 -18.70
CA LEU A 221 18.76 45.61 -17.85
C LEU A 221 19.97 45.43 -18.78
N ASP A 222 20.93 46.34 -18.64
CA ASP A 222 22.12 46.51 -19.48
C ASP A 222 22.95 45.23 -19.69
N GLU A 223 23.56 45.17 -20.89
CA GLU A 223 24.58 44.19 -21.30
C GLU A 223 25.83 44.21 -20.40
N PRO A 224 26.45 43.04 -20.18
CA PRO A 224 27.89 42.98 -20.05
C PRO A 224 28.52 42.29 -21.26
N GLN A 225 29.50 43.00 -21.80
CA GLN A 225 30.41 42.68 -22.89
C GLN A 225 31.17 41.35 -22.69
N GLY A 226 31.50 40.71 -23.81
CA GLY A 226 32.17 39.41 -23.85
C GLY A 226 33.66 39.42 -23.50
N SER A 227 34.21 38.21 -23.34
CA SER A 227 35.61 37.89 -23.62
C SER A 227 35.84 36.38 -23.62
N ALA A 228 36.25 35.89 -24.79
CA ALA A 228 37.21 34.82 -25.11
C ALA A 228 37.24 33.48 -24.33
N SER A 229 37.18 32.41 -25.13
CA SER A 229 37.60 31.03 -24.82
C SER A 229 39.08 30.93 -24.47
N PRO A 230 39.53 29.93 -23.69
CA PRO A 230 40.90 29.44 -23.77
C PRO A 230 40.98 28.08 -24.49
N GLU A 231 41.58 28.16 -25.69
CA GLU A 231 42.77 27.43 -26.12
C GLU A 231 42.92 25.90 -25.88
N LEU A 232 42.92 25.20 -27.02
CA LEU A 232 43.57 23.91 -27.25
C LEU A 232 45.07 24.00 -26.92
N ILE A 233 45.56 23.14 -26.02
CA ILE A 233 46.99 22.83 -25.91
C ILE A 233 47.21 21.42 -26.45
N ILE A 234 47.87 21.36 -27.61
CA ILE A 234 48.53 20.19 -28.19
C ILE A 234 49.97 20.18 -27.70
N VAL A 235 50.46 19.05 -27.16
CA VAL A 235 51.88 18.64 -27.22
C VAL A 235 52.00 17.12 -26.96
N PRO A 236 53.08 16.44 -27.40
CA PRO A 236 53.01 15.31 -28.33
C PRO A 236 53.36 13.94 -27.72
N SER A 237 53.18 12.90 -28.55
CA SER A 237 53.55 11.50 -28.34
C SER A 237 55.01 11.29 -27.89
N ILE A 238 55.22 10.27 -27.04
CA ILE A 238 56.43 9.41 -27.02
C ILE A 238 56.05 8.01 -26.49
N ASP A 239 56.76 7.04 -27.05
CA ASP A 239 56.58 5.59 -27.18
C ASP A 239 56.48 4.68 -25.92
N VAL A 240 55.68 3.60 -26.12
CA VAL A 240 55.96 2.14 -25.98
C VAL A 240 56.72 1.65 -24.72
N THR A 241 56.19 0.73 -23.90
CA THR A 241 56.23 -0.76 -23.97
C THR A 241 55.41 -1.26 -22.73
N LYS A 242 54.76 -2.41 -22.60
CA LYS A 242 55.03 -3.80 -23.03
C LYS A 242 53.78 -4.66 -22.76
N LEU A 243 53.53 -5.65 -23.64
CA LEU A 243 52.49 -6.67 -23.54
C LEU A 243 52.63 -7.59 -22.30
N PRO A 244 51.54 -8.26 -21.88
CA PRO A 244 51.58 -9.38 -20.91
C PRO A 244 52.21 -10.64 -21.54
N PRO A 245 52.82 -11.54 -20.74
CA PRO A 245 53.42 -12.76 -21.29
C PRO A 245 52.34 -13.76 -21.73
N THR A 246 52.36 -14.06 -23.03
CA THR A 246 51.83 -15.28 -23.63
C THR A 246 52.70 -16.47 -23.19
N ILE A 247 52.08 -17.54 -22.70
CA ILE A 247 52.73 -18.85 -22.58
C ILE A 247 52.10 -19.75 -23.65
N ASP A 248 52.88 -20.02 -24.69
CA ASP A 248 52.60 -21.01 -25.72
C ASP A 248 52.86 -22.43 -25.21
N GLY A 249 52.02 -23.37 -25.64
CA GLY A 249 52.12 -24.78 -25.27
C GLY A 249 53.09 -25.59 -26.14
N LYS A 250 53.79 -26.55 -25.51
CA LYS A 250 54.02 -27.91 -26.04
C LYS A 250 54.66 -28.84 -24.99
N ASN A 251 53.97 -29.96 -24.74
CA ASN A 251 54.38 -31.23 -24.10
C ASN A 251 54.94 -31.16 -22.67
N ILE A 252 54.32 -31.89 -21.71
CA ILE A 252 54.74 -33.24 -21.23
C ILE A 252 53.52 -33.95 -20.59
N VAL A 253 53.38 -35.25 -20.87
CA VAL A 253 52.33 -36.20 -20.48
C VAL A 253 52.73 -36.96 -19.19
N PHE A 254 51.75 -37.52 -18.47
CA PHE A 254 51.72 -38.87 -17.83
C PHE A 254 51.16 -38.89 -16.39
N GLY A 255 50.08 -39.68 -16.20
CA GLY A 255 49.55 -40.07 -14.90
C GLY A 255 48.19 -40.76 -15.03
N ASN A 256 48.18 -42.04 -15.40
CA ASN A 256 46.98 -42.87 -15.49
C ASN A 256 46.72 -43.62 -14.16
N ALA A 257 45.43 -43.81 -13.85
CA ALA A 257 44.76 -44.86 -13.07
C ALA A 257 44.52 -44.66 -11.54
N PRO A 258 43.48 -45.29 -10.94
CA PRO A 258 42.17 -45.73 -11.47
C PRO A 258 40.95 -45.35 -10.59
N LEU A 259 39.77 -45.71 -11.10
CA LEU A 259 38.42 -45.60 -10.53
C LEU A 259 38.30 -46.05 -9.06
N ALA A 260 37.53 -45.29 -8.28
CA ALA A 260 36.59 -45.84 -7.31
C ALA A 260 35.21 -45.19 -7.53
N SER A 261 34.21 -46.04 -7.55
CA SER A 261 32.88 -45.85 -8.12
C SER A 261 31.86 -45.18 -7.18
N LYS A 262 30.93 -44.45 -7.80
CA LYS A 262 29.53 -44.21 -7.41
C LYS A 262 29.27 -43.35 -6.16
N SER A 263 28.93 -42.11 -6.44
CA SER A 263 27.64 -41.56 -5.99
C SER A 263 27.06 -40.72 -7.13
N GLN A 264 25.79 -40.98 -7.45
CA GLN A 264 25.04 -40.20 -8.42
C GLN A 264 24.89 -38.77 -7.88
N GLU A 265 25.72 -37.84 -8.34
CA GLU A 265 25.39 -36.41 -8.25
C GLU A 265 24.31 -36.12 -9.28
N LYS A 266 23.07 -36.25 -8.81
CA LYS A 266 21.94 -35.51 -9.37
C LYS A 266 22.38 -34.06 -9.48
N ALA A 267 22.50 -33.56 -10.71
CA ALA A 267 22.98 -32.22 -11.05
C ALA A 267 22.44 -31.18 -10.06
N THR A 268 23.34 -30.62 -9.27
CA THR A 268 23.07 -29.53 -8.34
C THR A 268 22.55 -28.36 -9.17
N LEU A 269 21.28 -27.98 -8.95
CA LEU A 269 20.66 -26.82 -9.58
C LEU A 269 21.59 -25.61 -9.41
N SER A 270 22.22 -25.16 -10.49
CA SER A 270 22.99 -23.93 -10.52
C SER A 270 22.01 -22.75 -10.42
N ASN A 271 21.65 -22.39 -9.20
CA ASN A 271 20.78 -21.25 -8.93
C ASN A 271 21.52 -19.97 -9.35
N ILE A 272 21.02 -19.33 -10.42
CA ILE A 272 21.52 -18.02 -10.83
C ILE A 272 21.02 -16.99 -9.82
N ASN A 273 21.95 -16.20 -9.29
CA ASN A 273 21.66 -15.12 -8.38
C ASN A 273 21.20 -13.87 -9.14
N LEU A 274 20.29 -13.13 -8.52
CA LEU A 274 19.74 -11.89 -9.04
C LEU A 274 19.85 -10.81 -7.97
N LYS A 275 20.02 -9.57 -8.40
CA LYS A 275 19.77 -8.37 -7.59
C LYS A 275 18.55 -7.66 -8.15
N ILE A 276 17.51 -7.55 -7.34
CA ILE A 276 16.21 -7.01 -7.73
C ILE A 276 15.93 -5.78 -6.88
N LEU A 277 15.87 -4.60 -7.51
CA LEU A 277 15.45 -3.38 -6.85
C LEU A 277 13.99 -3.10 -7.16
N VAL A 278 13.19 -2.84 -6.12
CA VAL A 278 11.80 -2.38 -6.26
C VAL A 278 11.62 -1.07 -5.51
N HIS A 279 10.91 -0.12 -6.11
CA HIS A 279 10.44 1.09 -5.44
C HIS A 279 9.02 0.85 -4.95
N LEU A 280 8.82 0.90 -3.64
CA LEU A 280 7.54 0.68 -2.99
C LEU A 280 6.96 1.99 -2.46
N GLN A 281 5.66 2.19 -2.68
CA GLN A 281 4.96 3.38 -2.19
C GLN A 281 5.20 3.61 -0.69
N GLY A 282 5.77 4.77 -0.38
CA GLY A 282 6.05 5.21 0.99
C GLY A 282 7.12 4.41 1.72
N LEU A 283 7.82 3.48 1.06
CA LEU A 283 8.97 2.74 1.61
C LEU A 283 10.26 2.98 0.82
N GLY A 284 10.17 3.52 -0.39
CA GLY A 284 11.33 3.81 -1.23
C GLY A 284 11.92 2.57 -1.90
N ASP A 285 13.18 2.70 -2.32
CA ASP A 285 13.94 1.63 -2.97
C ASP A 285 14.34 0.55 -1.95
N ARG A 286 14.11 -0.72 -2.31
CA ARG A 286 14.56 -1.89 -1.56
C ARG A 286 15.15 -2.92 -2.51
N ILE A 287 16.21 -3.60 -2.06
CA ILE A 287 16.95 -4.59 -2.84
C ILE A 287 16.68 -5.98 -2.29
N PHE A 288 16.43 -6.92 -3.19
CA PHE A 288 16.09 -8.31 -2.93
C PHE A 288 16.91 -9.24 -3.81
N THR A 289 16.93 -10.51 -3.45
CA THR A 289 17.66 -11.57 -4.16
C THR A 289 16.72 -12.50 -4.95
N ALA A 290 17.31 -13.39 -5.76
CA ALA A 290 16.54 -14.40 -6.49
C ALA A 290 15.68 -15.26 -5.53
N ARG A 291 14.46 -15.62 -5.94
CA ARG A 291 13.45 -16.38 -5.16
C ARG A 291 12.91 -15.68 -3.91
N GLU A 292 13.48 -14.54 -3.53
CA GLU A 292 12.96 -13.70 -2.47
C GLU A 292 11.71 -12.95 -2.93
N TYR A 293 10.79 -12.69 -2.01
CA TYR A 293 9.60 -11.90 -2.30
C TYR A 293 9.94 -10.40 -2.21
N ALA A 294 10.11 -9.77 -3.38
CA ALA A 294 10.40 -8.35 -3.54
C ALA A 294 9.11 -7.54 -3.52
N GLY A 295 8.70 -7.09 -2.34
CA GLY A 295 7.51 -6.26 -2.16
C GLY A 295 6.87 -6.40 -0.79
N THR A 296 5.59 -6.06 -0.70
CA THR A 296 4.80 -6.20 0.53
C THR A 296 3.47 -6.86 0.23
N ARG A 297 3.22 -8.02 0.84
CA ARG A 297 1.99 -8.78 0.60
C ARG A 297 0.85 -8.20 1.44
N GLY A 298 -0.22 -7.73 0.80
CA GLY A 298 -1.44 -7.31 1.50
C GLY A 298 -1.28 -6.04 2.34
N GLN A 299 -0.14 -5.35 2.25
CA GLN A 299 0.09 -4.09 2.97
C GLN A 299 -0.42 -2.87 2.19
N GLY A 300 -1.05 -3.08 1.04
CA GLY A 300 -1.63 -2.01 0.24
C GLY A 300 -0.62 -1.12 -0.50
N ARG A 301 0.67 -1.47 -0.48
CA ARG A 301 1.72 -0.66 -1.11
C ARG A 301 1.98 -1.17 -2.52
N ARG A 302 1.78 -0.28 -3.50
CA ARG A 302 2.10 -0.55 -4.92
C ARG A 302 3.61 -0.58 -5.15
N LEU A 303 4.03 -1.42 -6.10
CA LEU A 303 5.28 -1.21 -6.83
C LEU A 303 5.10 -0.03 -7.80
N GLU A 304 6.02 0.91 -7.75
CA GLU A 304 6.07 2.04 -8.68
C GLU A 304 7.22 1.91 -9.69
N ALA A 305 8.29 1.19 -9.32
CA ALA A 305 9.41 0.91 -10.19
C ALA A 305 10.10 -0.43 -9.89
N LEU A 306 10.79 -0.99 -10.89
CA LEU A 306 11.49 -2.27 -10.86
C LEU A 306 12.81 -2.17 -11.64
N GLN A 307 13.86 -2.79 -11.13
CA GLN A 307 15.12 -3.02 -11.83
C GLN A 307 15.64 -4.41 -11.47
N ILE A 308 16.14 -5.14 -12.47
CA ILE A 308 16.62 -6.52 -12.28
C ILE A 308 18.01 -6.64 -12.90
N ASN A 309 18.93 -7.25 -12.16
CA ASN A 309 20.29 -7.56 -12.57
C ASN A 309 20.62 -9.03 -12.28
N ILE A 310 21.35 -9.68 -13.19
CA ILE A 310 22.02 -10.95 -12.93
C ILE A 310 23.33 -10.62 -12.21
N ASP A 311 23.49 -11.13 -10.99
CA ASP A 311 24.59 -10.74 -10.10
C ASP A 311 25.14 -11.96 -9.38
N PRO A 312 26.37 -12.44 -9.70
CA PRO A 312 27.32 -11.84 -10.64
C PRO A 312 26.91 -12.02 -12.12
N PRO A 313 27.35 -11.14 -13.04
CA PRO A 313 27.06 -11.26 -14.47
C PRO A 313 27.54 -12.59 -15.06
N ILE A 314 26.74 -13.17 -15.96
CA ILE A 314 27.06 -14.42 -16.66
C ILE A 314 27.28 -14.09 -18.13
N ALA A 315 28.47 -14.43 -18.67
CA ALA A 315 28.82 -14.12 -20.06
C ALA A 315 27.80 -14.72 -21.04
N GLY A 316 27.22 -13.87 -21.89
CA GLY A 316 26.24 -14.27 -22.90
C GLY A 316 24.83 -14.56 -22.38
N LEU A 317 24.55 -14.34 -21.09
CA LEU A 317 23.21 -14.37 -20.53
C LEU A 317 22.85 -12.97 -20.00
N SER A 318 21.72 -12.44 -20.46
CA SER A 318 21.16 -11.15 -20.02
C SER A 318 19.65 -11.28 -19.92
N LEU A 319 18.97 -10.25 -19.41
CA LEU A 319 17.51 -10.16 -19.44
C LEU A 319 17.01 -8.81 -19.96
N ARG A 320 15.74 -8.77 -20.36
CA ARG A 320 14.98 -7.54 -20.65
C ARG A 320 13.59 -7.64 -20.05
N TYR A 321 12.97 -6.50 -19.80
CA TYR A 321 11.64 -6.44 -19.21
C TYR A 321 10.83 -5.24 -19.68
N MET A 322 9.52 -5.39 -19.58
CA MET A 322 8.51 -4.39 -19.94
C MET A 322 7.49 -4.33 -18.81
N ALA A 323 6.93 -3.17 -18.50
CA ALA A 323 5.86 -3.02 -17.52
C ALA A 323 4.64 -2.30 -18.12
N HIS A 324 3.46 -2.57 -17.59
CA HIS A 324 2.28 -1.73 -17.76
C HIS A 324 2.14 -0.81 -16.55
N ILE A 325 2.20 0.50 -16.80
CA ILE A 325 2.09 1.52 -15.74
C ILE A 325 0.72 2.18 -15.83
N ALA A 326 0.03 2.27 -14.70
CA ALA A 326 -1.30 2.89 -14.63
C ALA A 326 -1.28 4.32 -15.19
N ASN A 327 -2.28 4.63 -16.02
CA ASN A 327 -2.44 5.93 -16.70
C ASN A 327 -1.28 6.33 -17.64
N VAL A 328 -0.35 5.43 -17.95
CA VAL A 328 0.72 5.62 -18.96
C VAL A 328 0.56 4.60 -20.09
N GLY A 329 0.40 3.32 -19.75
CA GLY A 329 0.40 2.23 -20.71
C GLY A 329 1.64 1.34 -20.61
N ASP A 330 1.90 0.58 -21.67
CA ASP A 330 3.06 -0.30 -21.75
C ASP A 330 4.34 0.52 -21.98
N THR A 331 5.40 0.21 -21.24
CA THR A 331 6.72 0.78 -21.48
C THR A 331 7.35 0.16 -22.74
N PRO A 332 8.38 0.79 -23.33
CA PRO A 332 9.32 0.08 -24.18
C PRO A 332 9.97 -1.10 -23.43
N TRP A 333 10.62 -2.00 -24.18
CA TRP A 333 11.51 -2.99 -23.60
C TRP A 333 12.73 -2.30 -22.99
N ILE A 334 12.96 -2.57 -21.71
CA ILE A 334 14.06 -2.05 -20.92
C ILE A 334 15.08 -3.17 -20.69
N SER A 335 16.37 -2.84 -20.81
CA SER A 335 17.45 -3.81 -20.65
C SER A 335 17.79 -4.06 -19.19
N GLU A 336 18.48 -5.16 -18.91
CA GLU A 336 19.03 -5.49 -17.59
C GLU A 336 19.69 -4.28 -16.91
N GLY A 337 19.38 -4.08 -15.62
CA GLY A 337 19.95 -3.01 -14.82
C GLY A 337 19.38 -1.61 -15.06
N GLN A 338 18.44 -1.43 -15.99
CA GLN A 338 17.75 -0.17 -16.21
C GLN A 338 16.42 -0.12 -15.46
N LEU A 339 16.05 1.02 -14.89
CA LEU A 339 14.79 1.12 -14.14
C LEU A 339 13.58 1.14 -15.09
N VAL A 340 12.57 0.30 -14.83
CA VAL A 340 11.23 0.41 -15.41
C VAL A 340 10.25 0.95 -14.36
N GLY A 341 9.34 1.84 -14.75
CA GLY A 341 8.43 2.52 -13.82
C GLY A 341 8.87 3.93 -13.42
N GLU A 342 8.13 4.55 -12.51
CA GLU A 342 8.35 5.94 -12.10
C GLU A 342 8.28 6.06 -10.57
N ARG A 343 9.39 6.44 -9.93
CA ARG A 343 9.44 6.66 -8.49
C ARG A 343 8.61 7.88 -8.09
N GLY A 344 7.74 7.77 -7.09
CA GLY A 344 7.09 8.91 -6.43
C GLY A 344 6.08 9.67 -7.27
N LYS A 345 5.78 9.24 -8.50
CA LYS A 345 4.78 9.89 -9.37
C LYS A 345 3.35 9.40 -9.15
N ASN A 346 3.11 8.63 -8.07
CA ASN A 346 1.83 8.02 -7.74
C ASN A 346 1.25 7.13 -8.85
N ARG A 347 2.12 6.45 -9.63
CA ARG A 347 1.71 5.51 -10.67
C ARG A 347 2.18 4.09 -10.31
N GLN A 348 1.24 3.15 -10.27
CA GLN A 348 1.52 1.74 -10.01
C GLN A 348 1.93 1.00 -11.29
N ILE A 349 2.75 -0.03 -11.12
CA ILE A 349 2.86 -1.13 -12.07
C ILE A 349 1.64 -2.04 -11.88
N GLU A 350 0.94 -2.37 -12.97
CA GLU A 350 -0.22 -3.29 -12.95
C GLU A 350 0.16 -4.70 -13.45
N GLY A 351 1.19 -4.79 -14.27
CA GLY A 351 1.74 -6.04 -14.78
C GLY A 351 3.04 -5.84 -15.52
N PHE A 352 3.73 -6.93 -15.85
CA PHE A 352 5.05 -6.89 -16.47
C PHE A 352 5.37 -8.19 -17.23
N ILE A 353 6.41 -8.12 -18.05
CA ILE A 353 6.97 -9.24 -18.81
C ILE A 353 8.48 -9.26 -18.56
N ILE A 354 9.06 -10.45 -18.36
CA ILE A 354 10.50 -10.65 -18.26
C ILE A 354 10.93 -11.73 -19.25
N GLU A 355 11.99 -11.47 -20.00
CA GLU A 355 12.54 -12.40 -20.99
C GLU A 355 14.07 -12.48 -20.88
N LEU A 356 14.62 -13.68 -21.03
CA LEU A 356 16.06 -13.88 -21.14
C LEU A 356 16.54 -13.56 -22.56
N THR A 357 17.75 -13.02 -22.65
CA THR A 357 18.38 -12.59 -23.90
C THR A 357 19.86 -13.00 -23.92
N GLY A 358 20.46 -12.95 -25.11
CA GLY A 358 21.85 -13.34 -25.32
C GLY A 358 22.04 -14.81 -25.72
N PRO A 359 23.25 -15.20 -26.15
CA PRO A 359 23.54 -16.54 -26.68
C PRO A 359 23.27 -17.70 -25.71
N GLN A 360 23.31 -17.45 -24.39
CA GLN A 360 23.07 -18.48 -23.37
C GLN A 360 21.60 -18.59 -22.95
N ALA A 361 20.72 -17.67 -23.34
CA ALA A 361 19.30 -17.70 -22.98
C ALA A 361 18.58 -19.04 -23.28
N PRO A 362 18.86 -19.76 -24.39
CA PRO A 362 18.24 -21.06 -24.64
C PRO A 362 18.47 -22.10 -23.54
N ASN A 363 19.58 -22.00 -22.80
CA ASN A 363 19.97 -22.95 -21.75
C ASN A 363 19.27 -22.70 -20.41
N TYR A 364 18.49 -21.63 -20.30
CA TYR A 364 17.86 -21.20 -19.04
C TYR A 364 16.39 -20.84 -19.23
N THR A 365 15.66 -20.82 -18.10
CA THR A 365 14.28 -20.32 -18.01
C THR A 365 14.20 -19.31 -16.88
N VAL A 366 13.65 -18.12 -17.16
CA VAL A 366 13.25 -17.18 -16.12
C VAL A 366 11.82 -17.46 -15.69
N PHE A 367 11.62 -17.55 -14.39
CA PHE A 367 10.33 -17.73 -13.73
C PHE A 367 10.04 -16.50 -12.90
N TYR A 368 8.78 -16.06 -12.94
CA TYR A 368 8.34 -14.91 -12.16
C TYR A 368 6.87 -14.99 -11.80
N THR A 369 6.51 -14.44 -10.66
CA THR A 369 5.13 -14.30 -10.19
C THR A 369 4.95 -12.96 -9.50
N ALA A 370 3.70 -12.53 -9.35
CA ALA A 370 3.32 -11.29 -8.71
C ALA A 370 2.18 -11.50 -7.71
N HIS A 371 2.13 -10.66 -6.69
CA HIS A 371 0.94 -10.46 -5.88
C HIS A 371 0.19 -9.25 -6.42
N ILE A 372 -1.06 -9.44 -6.83
CA ILE A 372 -1.91 -8.40 -7.39
C ILE A 372 -3.00 -8.05 -6.39
N GLN A 373 -3.25 -6.76 -6.20
CA GLN A 373 -4.34 -6.26 -5.36
C GLN A 373 -5.65 -6.99 -5.69
N ASN A 374 -6.36 -7.44 -4.64
CA ASN A 374 -7.66 -8.12 -4.71
C ASN A 374 -7.68 -9.44 -5.50
N LYS A 375 -6.57 -9.86 -6.14
CA LYS A 375 -6.44 -11.12 -6.88
C LYS A 375 -5.50 -12.10 -6.17
N GLY A 376 -4.60 -11.61 -5.32
CA GLY A 376 -3.63 -12.44 -4.62
C GLY A 376 -2.43 -12.78 -5.50
N ASP A 377 -1.76 -13.90 -5.18
CA ASP A 377 -0.67 -14.40 -6.00
C ASP A 377 -1.20 -14.95 -7.31
N VAL A 378 -0.62 -14.50 -8.43
CA VAL A 378 -0.94 -15.05 -9.74
C VAL A 378 -0.05 -16.27 -10.06
N PRO A 379 -0.50 -17.18 -10.95
CA PRO A 379 0.32 -18.29 -11.40
C PRO A 379 1.71 -17.84 -11.90
N VAL A 380 2.69 -18.72 -11.76
CA VAL A 380 4.05 -18.46 -12.24
C VAL A 380 4.04 -18.30 -13.76
N CYS A 381 4.58 -17.16 -14.21
CA CYS A 381 4.85 -16.84 -15.59
C CYS A 381 6.30 -17.17 -15.92
N THR A 382 6.56 -17.46 -17.19
CA THR A 382 7.88 -17.85 -17.69
C THR A 382 8.18 -17.15 -19.01
N ASN A 383 9.46 -16.87 -19.27
CA ASN A 383 10.01 -16.43 -20.57
C ASN A 383 9.03 -15.65 -21.48
N GLY A 384 8.81 -14.37 -21.20
CA GLY A 384 8.00 -13.51 -22.07
C GLY A 384 6.49 -13.57 -21.82
N GLN A 385 5.99 -14.40 -20.91
CA GLN A 385 4.58 -14.42 -20.51
C GLN A 385 4.18 -13.18 -19.70
N TYR A 386 2.97 -12.67 -19.92
CA TYR A 386 2.47 -11.51 -19.16
C TYR A 386 2.08 -11.89 -17.74
N CYS A 387 2.63 -11.19 -16.74
CA CYS A 387 2.36 -11.39 -15.32
C CYS A 387 1.68 -10.15 -14.73
N GLY A 388 0.41 -10.28 -14.34
CA GLY A 388 -0.38 -9.22 -13.70
C GLY A 388 -1.66 -8.87 -14.47
N THR A 389 -2.07 -7.61 -14.42
CA THR A 389 -3.26 -7.09 -15.10
C THR A 389 -2.91 -5.90 -15.99
N LYS A 390 -3.83 -5.53 -16.89
CA LYS A 390 -3.65 -4.40 -17.80
C LYS A 390 -4.92 -3.57 -17.85
N GLY A 391 -4.82 -2.29 -17.52
CA GLY A 391 -5.94 -1.34 -17.53
C GLY A 391 -7.04 -1.63 -16.50
N GLN A 392 -6.76 -2.47 -15.50
CA GLN A 392 -7.75 -2.85 -14.47
C GLN A 392 -7.64 -2.00 -13.20
N GLY A 393 -6.65 -1.11 -13.11
CA GLY A 393 -6.41 -0.32 -11.89
C GLY A 393 -5.87 -1.14 -10.73
N LEU A 394 -5.56 -2.42 -10.92
CA LEU A 394 -5.07 -3.32 -9.87
C LEU A 394 -3.54 -3.29 -9.83
N ARG A 395 -3.00 -2.81 -8.71
CA ARG A 395 -1.54 -2.70 -8.50
C ARG A 395 -0.88 -4.06 -8.28
N VAL A 396 0.35 -4.18 -8.75
CA VAL A 396 1.33 -5.16 -8.25
C VAL A 396 1.83 -4.69 -6.89
N GLU A 397 1.79 -5.55 -5.87
CA GLU A 397 2.28 -5.25 -4.51
C GLU A 397 3.61 -5.93 -4.17
N GLY A 398 3.96 -6.96 -4.93
CA GLY A 398 5.25 -7.62 -4.83
C GLY A 398 5.46 -8.65 -5.91
N ILE A 399 6.71 -9.00 -6.15
CA ILE A 399 7.12 -9.96 -7.18
C ILE A 399 8.09 -10.99 -6.60
N LYS A 400 8.24 -12.12 -7.29
CA LYS A 400 9.31 -13.07 -7.06
C LYS A 400 9.87 -13.47 -8.41
N VAL A 401 11.20 -13.46 -8.56
CA VAL A 401 11.89 -13.78 -9.82
C VAL A 401 13.03 -14.73 -9.55
N TRP A 402 13.22 -15.73 -10.41
CA TRP A 402 14.35 -16.65 -10.36
C TRP A 402 14.65 -17.24 -11.74
N ILE A 403 15.86 -17.74 -11.92
CA ILE A 403 16.31 -18.37 -13.16
C ILE A 403 16.81 -19.78 -12.84
N GLU A 404 16.45 -20.75 -13.69
CA GLU A 404 16.91 -22.13 -13.60
C GLU A 404 17.47 -22.58 -14.95
N ALA A 405 18.46 -23.49 -14.91
CA ALA A 405 18.92 -24.17 -16.12
C ALA A 405 17.82 -25.11 -16.65
N LYS A 406 17.75 -25.26 -17.98
CA LYS A 406 16.81 -26.18 -18.63
C LYS A 406 17.27 -27.62 -18.61
#